data_AF-A0ABD2FXL8-F1
#
_entry.id   AF-A0ABD2FXL8-F1
#
_cell.length_a   1.000
_cell.length_b   1.000
_cell.length_c   1.000
_cell.angle_alpha   90.00
_cell.angle_beta   90.00
_cell.angle_gamma   90.00
#
_symmetry.space_group_name_H-M   'P 1'
#
loop_
_entity.id
_entity.type
_entity.pdbx_description
1 polymer ?
#
loop_
_entity_poly.entity_id
_entity_poly.type
_entity_poly.pdbx_seq_one_letter_code
_entity_poly.pdbx_strand_id
1 'polypeptide(L)'
;MLQKAVQRAVGRTCRIIIPHDVGLTILKGAVLFGLDPTVVRVRRCPLIYGVGVLNRFVEGRHPRDKLLIKDGREWCTDILDRFVCVDQSVALGEVVKRSYTPARLGQRKIIINIYCSPSEDVTYISDPGVRKCGTITLDLPEPLPLLGAVGGAGGAGGGGGAGGAGGAGPERREIRATMQFGDTEIKVTAVDVMSNRSVRASIDFLAN
;
A
#
# COMPACT_ATOMS: atom_id res chain seq x y z
N MET A 1 -34.22 -21.71 -24.97
CA MET A 1 -33.89 -22.62 -23.85
C MET A 1 -33.22 -21.89 -22.68
N LEU A 2 -32.19 -21.06 -22.90
CA LEU A 2 -31.44 -20.39 -21.82
C LEU A 2 -32.26 -19.40 -20.96
N GLN A 3 -33.01 -18.47 -21.57
CA GLN A 3 -33.80 -17.47 -20.82
C GLN A 3 -34.82 -18.12 -19.86
N LYS A 4 -35.51 -19.18 -20.32
CA LYS A 4 -36.45 -19.95 -19.49
C LYS A 4 -35.75 -20.66 -18.34
N ALA A 5 -34.52 -21.15 -18.55
CA ALA A 5 -33.73 -21.79 -17.50
C ALA A 5 -33.31 -20.77 -16.42
N VAL A 6 -32.83 -19.58 -16.82
CA VAL A 6 -32.48 -18.49 -15.90
C VAL A 6 -33.71 -18.01 -15.12
N GLN A 7 -34.86 -17.85 -15.78
CA GLN A 7 -36.12 -17.51 -15.10
C GLN A 7 -36.55 -18.55 -14.05
N ARG A 8 -36.38 -19.85 -14.33
CA ARG A 8 -36.66 -20.89 -13.32
C ARG A 8 -35.67 -20.85 -12.16
N ALA A 9 -34.40 -20.59 -12.43
CA ALA A 9 -33.35 -20.62 -11.41
C ALA A 9 -33.42 -19.41 -10.45
N VAL A 10 -33.59 -18.19 -10.98
CA VAL A 10 -33.46 -16.95 -10.20
C VAL A 10 -34.65 -15.98 -10.35
N GLY A 11 -35.65 -16.29 -11.17
CA GLY A 11 -36.81 -15.42 -11.37
C GLY A 11 -37.72 -15.29 -10.14
N ARG A 12 -37.54 -16.13 -9.12
CA ARG A 12 -38.23 -16.04 -7.83
C ARG A 12 -37.56 -15.10 -6.84
N THR A 13 -36.24 -14.90 -6.96
CA THR A 13 -35.45 -14.07 -6.03
C THR A 13 -35.10 -12.72 -6.62
N CYS A 14 -35.08 -12.59 -7.95
CA CYS A 14 -34.65 -11.38 -8.64
C CYS A 14 -35.55 -11.05 -9.84
N ARG A 15 -35.72 -9.74 -10.11
CA ARG A 15 -36.34 -9.25 -11.35
C ARG A 15 -35.32 -9.34 -12.48
N ILE A 16 -35.61 -10.16 -13.49
CA ILE A 16 -34.75 -10.30 -14.67
C ILE A 16 -35.13 -9.24 -15.70
N ILE A 17 -34.16 -8.43 -16.12
CA ILE A 17 -34.33 -7.42 -17.17
C ILE A 17 -33.59 -7.91 -18.41
N ILE A 18 -34.31 -8.04 -19.53
CA ILE A 18 -33.72 -8.40 -20.83
C ILE A 18 -33.87 -7.17 -21.72
N PRO A 19 -32.78 -6.45 -22.02
CA PRO A 19 -32.85 -5.27 -22.87
C PRO A 19 -33.19 -5.66 -24.32
N HIS A 20 -33.88 -4.75 -25.01
CA HIS A 20 -34.06 -4.85 -26.46
C HIS A 20 -32.70 -4.68 -27.13
N ASP A 21 -32.37 -5.59 -28.05
CA ASP A 21 -31.07 -5.65 -28.74
C ASP A 21 -29.86 -5.71 -27.79
N VAL A 22 -29.57 -6.91 -27.31
CA VAL A 22 -28.47 -7.20 -26.37
C VAL A 22 -27.12 -6.66 -26.89
N GLY A 23 -26.84 -6.80 -28.19
CA GLY A 23 -25.61 -6.29 -28.80
C GLY A 23 -25.53 -4.76 -28.78
N LEU A 24 -26.62 -4.08 -29.11
CA LEU A 24 -26.68 -2.61 -29.07
C LEU A 24 -26.55 -2.09 -27.63
N THR A 25 -27.06 -2.82 -26.64
CA THR A 25 -26.96 -2.44 -25.23
C THR A 25 -25.51 -2.48 -24.74
N ILE A 26 -24.75 -3.51 -25.12
CA ILE A 26 -23.31 -3.60 -24.82
C ILE A 26 -22.57 -2.43 -25.48
N LEU A 27 -22.85 -2.16 -26.76
CA LEU A 27 -22.22 -1.05 -27.48
C LEU A 27 -22.52 0.30 -26.84
N LYS A 28 -23.79 0.56 -26.48
CA LYS A 28 -24.19 1.79 -25.77
C LYS A 28 -23.45 1.92 -24.44
N GLY A 29 -23.37 0.84 -23.66
CA GLY A 29 -22.61 0.83 -22.40
C GLY A 29 -21.13 1.16 -22.60
N ALA A 30 -20.49 0.56 -23.62
CA ALA A 30 -19.10 0.82 -23.95
C ALA A 30 -18.86 2.27 -24.41
N VAL A 31 -19.76 2.82 -25.22
CA VAL A 31 -19.70 4.23 -25.65
C VAL A 31 -19.89 5.17 -24.47
N LEU A 32 -20.87 4.91 -23.60
CA LEU A 32 -21.08 5.71 -22.39
C LEU A 32 -19.84 5.70 -21.49
N PHE A 33 -19.23 4.53 -21.28
CA PHE A 33 -17.99 4.41 -20.51
C PHE A 33 -16.80 5.11 -21.17
N GLY A 34 -16.68 5.02 -22.49
CA GLY A 34 -15.63 5.72 -23.24
C GLY A 34 -15.79 7.24 -23.24
N LEU A 35 -17.02 7.74 -23.19
CA LEU A 35 -17.33 9.17 -23.08
C LEU A 35 -17.12 9.69 -21.66
N ASP A 36 -17.58 8.95 -20.66
CA ASP A 36 -17.49 9.31 -19.24
C ASP A 36 -17.22 8.07 -18.37
N PRO A 37 -15.93 7.81 -18.05
CA PRO A 37 -15.55 6.71 -17.15
C PRO A 37 -16.12 6.83 -15.73
N THR A 38 -16.56 8.04 -15.32
CA THR A 38 -17.08 8.29 -13.96
C THR A 38 -18.48 7.72 -13.73
N VAL A 39 -19.14 7.25 -14.80
CA VAL A 39 -20.39 6.48 -14.72
C VAL A 39 -20.25 5.26 -13.79
N VAL A 40 -19.04 4.69 -13.67
CA VAL A 40 -18.72 3.62 -12.73
C VAL A 40 -18.08 4.20 -11.47
N ARG A 41 -18.91 4.45 -10.45
CA ARG A 41 -18.49 5.11 -9.20
C ARG A 41 -17.74 4.21 -8.22
N VAL A 42 -18.03 2.91 -8.23
CA VAL A 42 -17.47 1.91 -7.32
C VAL A 42 -17.10 0.67 -8.11
N ARG A 43 -15.94 0.08 -7.80
CA ARG A 43 -15.47 -1.16 -8.40
C ARG A 43 -15.04 -2.15 -7.32
N ARG A 44 -15.11 -3.43 -7.67
CA ARG A 44 -14.56 -4.51 -6.85
C ARG A 44 -13.13 -4.75 -7.30
N CYS A 45 -12.18 -4.76 -6.37
CA CYS A 45 -10.80 -5.05 -6.70
C CYS A 45 -10.64 -6.48 -7.21
N PRO A 46 -10.07 -6.70 -8.40
CA PRO A 46 -9.90 -8.04 -8.95
C PRO A 46 -8.79 -8.82 -8.24
N LEU A 47 -7.83 -8.10 -7.62
CA LEU A 47 -6.65 -8.64 -6.97
C LEU A 47 -6.41 -7.91 -5.65
N ILE A 48 -5.67 -8.55 -4.75
CA ILE A 48 -5.01 -7.84 -3.64
C ILE A 48 -3.92 -6.96 -4.23
N TYR A 49 -3.80 -5.73 -3.71
CA TYR A 49 -2.63 -4.88 -3.92
C TYR A 49 -2.00 -4.51 -2.59
N GLY A 50 -0.68 -4.57 -2.55
CA GLY A 50 0.08 -4.30 -1.35
C GLY A 50 1.54 -3.99 -1.64
N VAL A 51 2.29 -3.73 -0.58
CA VAL A 51 3.73 -3.47 -0.67
C VAL A 51 4.51 -4.46 0.19
N GLY A 52 5.72 -4.78 -0.24
CA GLY A 52 6.64 -5.60 0.55
C GLY A 52 7.24 -4.79 1.69
N VAL A 53 7.08 -5.26 2.93
CA VAL A 53 7.58 -4.59 4.14
C VAL A 53 8.41 -5.54 5.00
N LEU A 54 9.26 -4.94 5.84
CA LEU A 54 9.85 -5.61 6.99
C LEU A 54 9.05 -5.21 8.23
N ASN A 55 8.60 -6.19 9.01
CA ASN A 55 7.92 -5.95 10.28
C ASN A 55 8.67 -6.64 11.42
N ARG A 56 8.30 -6.34 12.68
CA ARG A 56 8.85 -7.04 13.84
C ARG A 56 8.51 -8.53 13.74
N PHE A 57 9.50 -9.39 13.97
CA PHE A 57 9.27 -10.82 14.04
C PHE A 57 8.48 -11.16 15.31
N VAL A 58 7.56 -12.12 15.20
CA VAL A 58 6.71 -12.60 16.28
C VAL A 58 6.78 -14.11 16.24
N GLU A 59 7.37 -14.68 17.29
CA GLU A 59 7.50 -16.12 17.43
C GLU A 59 6.12 -16.78 17.48
N GLY A 60 5.97 -17.91 16.78
CA GLY A 60 4.70 -18.63 16.65
C GLY A 60 3.76 -18.13 15.55
N ARG A 61 3.88 -16.86 15.12
CA ARG A 61 3.11 -16.32 13.98
C ARG A 61 3.90 -16.36 12.68
N HIS A 62 5.17 -15.97 12.72
CA HIS A 62 6.02 -15.88 11.54
C HIS A 62 6.91 -17.13 11.42
N PRO A 63 7.09 -17.68 10.20
CA PRO A 63 7.98 -18.81 9.98
C PRO A 63 9.42 -18.38 10.24
N ARG A 64 10.18 -19.24 10.93
CA ARG A 64 11.58 -18.96 11.31
C ARG A 64 12.48 -18.74 10.09
N ASP A 65 12.13 -19.30 8.94
CA ASP A 65 12.88 -19.11 7.69
C ASP A 65 12.87 -17.66 7.19
N LYS A 66 11.92 -16.83 7.66
CA LYS A 66 11.81 -15.39 7.34
C LYS A 66 12.32 -14.49 8.46
N LEU A 67 12.97 -15.06 9.48
CA LEU A 67 13.60 -14.31 10.57
C LEU A 67 14.91 -13.68 10.07
N LEU A 68 15.00 -12.36 10.24
CA LEU A 68 16.19 -11.59 10.00
C LEU A 68 16.58 -10.85 11.28
N ILE A 69 17.74 -11.20 11.85
CA ILE A 69 18.29 -10.47 12.99
C ILE A 69 19.18 -9.35 12.47
N LYS A 70 18.85 -8.11 12.85
CA LYS A 70 19.57 -6.92 12.42
C LYS A 70 19.61 -5.89 13.53
N ASP A 71 20.80 -5.39 13.85
CA ASP A 71 21.05 -4.41 14.91
C ASP A 71 20.47 -4.87 16.28
N GLY A 72 20.60 -6.18 16.57
CA GLY A 72 20.06 -6.81 17.78
C GLY A 72 18.54 -6.94 17.83
N ARG A 73 17.83 -6.66 16.73
CA ARG A 73 16.37 -6.78 16.62
C ARG A 73 15.97 -7.86 15.63
N GLU A 74 14.89 -8.55 15.94
CA GLU A 74 14.29 -9.58 15.10
C GLU A 74 13.24 -8.98 14.17
N TRP A 75 13.44 -9.17 12.86
CA TRP A 75 12.56 -8.71 11.80
C TRP A 75 12.03 -9.89 11.01
N CYS A 76 10.81 -9.79 10.53
CA CYS A 76 10.25 -10.69 9.54
C CYS A 76 10.34 -10.02 8.18
N THR A 77 11.01 -10.68 7.24
CA THR A 77 11.09 -10.23 5.84
C THR A 77 9.90 -10.70 5.04
N ASP A 78 9.75 -10.11 3.86
CA ASP A 78 8.81 -10.56 2.83
C ASP A 78 7.34 -10.50 3.24
N ILE A 79 6.96 -9.65 4.19
CA ILE A 79 5.55 -9.46 4.54
C ILE A 79 4.87 -8.64 3.44
N LEU A 80 3.71 -9.10 3.00
CA LEU A 80 2.83 -8.34 2.12
C LEU A 80 1.89 -7.49 2.97
N ASP A 81 2.17 -6.18 3.06
CA ASP A 81 1.23 -5.24 3.68
C ASP A 81 0.15 -4.83 2.67
N ARG A 82 -1.08 -5.28 2.94
CA ARG A 82 -2.22 -5.14 2.03
C ARG A 82 -2.85 -3.75 2.17
N PHE A 83 -2.97 -3.06 1.04
CA PHE A 83 -3.74 -1.83 0.93
C PHE A 83 -5.20 -2.13 0.60
N VAL A 84 -5.43 -3.13 -0.24
CA VAL A 84 -6.77 -3.52 -0.69
C VAL A 84 -6.83 -5.03 -0.88
N CYS A 85 -7.99 -5.61 -0.61
CA CYS A 85 -8.24 -7.04 -0.81
C CYS A 85 -8.98 -7.33 -2.13
N VAL A 86 -8.92 -8.59 -2.57
CA VAL A 86 -9.81 -9.10 -3.61
C VAL A 86 -11.23 -8.80 -3.17
N ASP A 87 -12.07 -8.46 -4.13
CA ASP A 87 -13.46 -8.17 -3.87
C ASP A 87 -13.68 -7.00 -2.90
N GLN A 88 -12.67 -6.20 -2.58
CA GLN A 88 -12.94 -4.98 -1.82
C GLN A 88 -13.61 -3.95 -2.73
N SER A 89 -14.71 -3.37 -2.26
CA SER A 89 -15.36 -2.26 -2.95
C SER A 89 -14.54 -0.99 -2.76
N VAL A 90 -14.11 -0.39 -3.85
CA VAL A 90 -13.30 0.83 -3.85
C VAL A 90 -13.98 1.89 -4.71
N ALA A 91 -14.14 3.08 -4.14
CA ALA A 91 -14.72 4.21 -4.85
C ALA A 91 -13.68 4.93 -5.71
N LEU A 92 -14.15 5.55 -6.78
CA LEU A 92 -13.32 6.39 -7.63
C LEU A 92 -12.78 7.58 -6.81
N GLY A 93 -11.44 7.72 -6.80
CA GLY A 93 -10.72 8.73 -6.03
C GLY A 93 -10.40 8.33 -4.59
N GLU A 94 -10.79 7.14 -4.15
CA GLU A 94 -10.46 6.64 -2.81
C GLU A 94 -8.94 6.50 -2.63
N VAL A 95 -8.46 6.89 -1.44
CA VAL A 95 -7.02 6.86 -1.11
C VAL A 95 -6.80 6.04 0.15
N VAL A 96 -6.09 4.93 0.00
CA VAL A 96 -5.62 4.12 1.14
C VAL A 96 -4.21 4.57 1.50
N LYS A 97 -4.00 4.89 2.78
CA LYS A 97 -2.73 5.42 3.30
C LYS A 97 -2.09 4.45 4.29
N ARG A 98 -0.76 4.32 4.22
CA ARG A 98 0.07 3.62 5.20
C ARG A 98 1.31 4.43 5.51
N SER A 99 1.78 4.34 6.75
CA SER A 99 2.99 5.01 7.21
C SER A 99 4.05 3.97 7.54
N TYR A 100 5.25 4.20 7.03
CA TYR A 100 6.41 3.35 7.20
C TYR A 100 7.58 4.15 7.74
N THR A 101 8.51 3.42 8.33
CA THR A 101 9.72 3.99 8.93
C THR A 101 10.93 3.29 8.33
N PRO A 102 12.01 4.02 7.96
CA PRO A 102 13.22 3.40 7.45
C PRO A 102 13.78 2.37 8.44
N ALA A 103 14.34 1.30 7.89
CA ALA A 103 14.95 0.23 8.68
C ALA A 103 16.31 0.65 9.27
N ARG A 104 17.01 1.60 8.64
CA ARG A 104 18.30 2.13 9.10
C ARG A 104 18.26 3.64 9.25
N LEU A 105 18.89 4.15 10.31
CA LEU A 105 19.19 5.58 10.45
C LEU A 105 20.22 5.97 9.38
N GLY A 106 19.98 7.07 8.66
CA GLY A 106 20.85 7.51 7.56
C GLY A 106 20.64 6.81 6.21
N GLN A 107 19.59 6.00 6.07
CA GLN A 107 19.22 5.43 4.78
C GLN A 107 18.93 6.55 3.76
N ARG A 108 19.71 6.60 2.66
CA ARG A 108 19.61 7.64 1.61
C ARG A 108 18.63 7.33 0.49
N LYS A 109 18.09 6.12 0.46
CA LYS A 109 17.20 5.65 -0.60
C LYS A 109 16.22 4.62 -0.07
N ILE A 110 14.95 4.77 -0.39
CA ILE A 110 13.89 3.81 -0.05
C ILE A 110 13.32 3.26 -1.34
N ILE A 111 13.21 1.93 -1.39
CA ILE A 111 12.61 1.22 -2.51
C ILE A 111 11.34 0.56 -1.97
N ILE A 112 10.19 0.92 -2.54
CA ILE A 112 8.91 0.31 -2.23
C ILE A 112 8.52 -0.53 -3.44
N ASN A 113 8.55 -1.84 -3.26
CA ASN A 113 8.08 -2.79 -4.25
C ASN A 113 6.58 -3.02 -4.07
N ILE A 114 5.83 -2.88 -5.16
CA ILE A 114 4.38 -3.06 -5.16
C ILE A 114 4.09 -4.43 -5.74
N TYR A 115 3.24 -5.20 -5.05
CA TYR A 115 2.88 -6.57 -5.38
C TYR A 115 1.38 -6.70 -5.49
N CYS A 116 0.95 -7.73 -6.21
CA CYS A 116 -0.44 -8.08 -6.35
C CYS A 116 -0.63 -9.60 -6.47
N SER A 117 -1.80 -10.08 -6.06
CA SER A 117 -2.13 -11.52 -6.03
C SER A 117 -3.64 -11.76 -6.16
N PRO A 118 -4.08 -12.83 -6.85
CA PRO A 118 -5.49 -13.22 -6.90
C PRO A 118 -5.95 -13.99 -5.65
N SER A 119 -5.03 -14.51 -4.84
CA SER A 119 -5.34 -15.36 -3.69
C SER A 119 -5.49 -14.54 -2.42
N GLU A 120 -6.57 -14.74 -1.65
CA GLU A 120 -6.83 -14.00 -0.40
C GLU A 120 -5.93 -14.42 0.77
N ASP A 121 -5.47 -15.66 0.77
CA ASP A 121 -4.69 -16.27 1.85
C ASP A 121 -3.20 -15.86 1.86
N VAL A 122 -2.80 -14.93 1.00
CA VAL A 122 -1.41 -14.48 0.92
C VAL A 122 -1.05 -13.58 2.10
N THR A 123 0.05 -13.93 2.76
CA THR A 123 0.62 -13.16 3.87
C THR A 123 1.99 -12.60 3.51
N TYR A 124 2.70 -13.27 2.61
CA TYR A 124 4.05 -12.94 2.22
C TYR A 124 4.20 -12.72 0.73
N ILE A 125 5.16 -11.90 0.34
CA ILE A 125 5.47 -11.64 -1.08
C ILE A 125 6.09 -12.85 -1.80
N SER A 126 6.55 -13.85 -1.03
CA SER A 126 7.07 -15.12 -1.53
C SER A 126 5.99 -16.18 -1.74
N ASP A 127 4.74 -15.89 -1.36
CA ASP A 127 3.64 -16.85 -1.46
C ASP A 127 3.27 -17.10 -2.94
N PRO A 128 2.78 -18.31 -3.28
CA PRO A 128 2.42 -18.64 -4.65
C PRO A 128 1.30 -17.70 -5.15
N GLY A 129 1.43 -17.25 -6.40
CA GLY A 129 0.48 -16.33 -7.03
C GLY A 129 0.76 -14.84 -6.77
N VAL A 130 1.66 -14.51 -5.85
CA VAL A 130 2.11 -13.12 -5.68
C VAL A 130 3.08 -12.74 -6.79
N ARG A 131 2.78 -11.63 -7.47
CA ARG A 131 3.61 -11.06 -8.54
C ARG A 131 3.97 -9.62 -8.23
N LYS A 132 5.11 -9.17 -8.75
CA LYS A 132 5.57 -7.79 -8.62
C LYS A 132 4.97 -6.94 -9.73
N CYS A 133 4.25 -5.89 -9.36
CA CYS A 133 3.42 -5.09 -10.26
C CYS A 133 4.00 -3.67 -10.46
N GLY A 134 4.91 -3.24 -9.57
CA GLY A 134 5.61 -1.98 -9.72
C GLY A 134 6.75 -1.79 -8.72
N THR A 135 7.52 -0.71 -8.88
CA THR A 135 8.53 -0.27 -7.92
C THR A 135 8.58 1.24 -7.91
N ILE A 136 8.60 1.84 -6.73
CA ILE A 136 8.90 3.26 -6.56
C ILE A 136 10.15 3.40 -5.71
N THR A 137 10.92 4.44 -6.03
CA THR A 137 12.20 4.72 -5.39
C THR A 137 12.20 6.16 -4.91
N LEU A 138 12.38 6.36 -3.62
CA LEU A 138 12.39 7.66 -2.97
C LEU A 138 13.79 7.96 -2.45
N ASP A 139 14.40 9.03 -2.95
CA ASP A 139 15.69 9.51 -2.46
C ASP A 139 15.51 10.36 -1.21
N LEU A 140 16.19 9.94 -0.16
CA LEU A 140 16.14 10.50 1.16
C LEU A 140 17.31 11.47 1.35
N PRO A 141 17.07 12.79 1.47
CA PRO A 141 18.12 13.73 1.84
C PRO A 141 18.72 13.37 3.19
N GLU A 142 19.99 13.72 3.34
CA GLU A 142 20.74 13.58 4.57
C GLU A 142 20.07 14.42 5.67
N PRO A 143 19.97 13.91 6.92
CA PRO A 143 19.54 14.74 8.03
C PRO A 143 20.49 15.92 8.12
N LEU A 144 19.97 17.15 8.01
CA LEU A 144 20.80 18.34 8.21
C LEU A 144 21.43 18.24 9.61
N PRO A 145 22.77 18.34 9.75
CA PRO A 145 23.36 18.44 11.07
C PRO A 145 22.79 19.69 11.73
N LEU A 146 22.24 19.53 12.93
CA LEU A 146 21.82 20.65 13.77
C LEU A 146 23.03 21.58 13.92
N LEU A 147 22.95 22.79 13.37
CA LEU A 147 23.87 23.88 13.63
C LEU A 147 23.84 24.18 15.14
N GLY A 148 24.72 23.54 15.91
CA GLY A 148 24.73 23.72 17.35
C GLY A 148 25.76 22.92 18.16
N ALA A 149 26.57 22.04 17.56
CA ALA A 149 27.66 21.37 18.28
C ALA A 149 29.02 21.89 17.80
N VAL A 150 29.24 23.19 17.96
CA VAL A 150 30.61 23.72 18.02
C VAL A 150 31.11 23.42 19.42
N GLY A 151 32.05 22.48 19.53
CA GLY A 151 32.60 22.03 20.79
C GLY A 151 33.28 23.17 21.55
N GLY A 152 32.70 23.56 22.69
CA GLY A 152 33.39 24.26 23.76
C GLY A 152 33.85 23.24 24.80
N ALA A 153 35.16 23.06 24.91
CA ALA A 153 35.77 22.32 26.00
C ALA A 153 35.59 23.08 27.33
N GLY A 154 35.32 22.35 28.42
CA GLY A 154 35.58 22.85 29.77
C GLY A 154 34.59 22.39 30.85
N GLY A 155 35.13 21.66 31.84
CA GLY A 155 34.75 21.88 33.24
C GLY A 155 33.86 20.84 33.92
N ALA A 156 34.47 20.16 34.90
CA ALA A 156 33.88 19.27 35.88
C ALA A 156 32.76 19.88 36.75
N GLY A 157 31.93 19.02 37.36
CA GLY A 157 31.17 19.36 38.57
C GLY A 157 29.91 18.50 38.75
N GLY A 158 29.80 17.81 39.89
CA GLY A 158 28.72 16.86 40.19
C GLY A 158 27.39 17.49 40.62
N GLY A 159 26.46 16.62 41.04
CA GLY A 159 25.23 17.02 41.75
C GLY A 159 23.96 16.38 41.18
N GLY A 160 23.27 15.61 42.03
CA GLY A 160 22.01 14.95 41.69
C GLY A 160 20.81 15.88 41.55
N GLY A 161 19.70 15.33 41.06
CA GLY A 161 18.41 16.01 41.03
C GLY A 161 17.41 15.30 40.11
N ALA A 162 16.28 14.91 40.69
CA ALA A 162 15.12 14.38 39.98
C ALA A 162 14.50 15.44 39.04
N GLY A 163 13.86 14.98 37.97
CA GLY A 163 13.03 15.85 37.12
C GLY A 163 12.76 15.23 35.76
N GLY A 164 11.51 14.81 35.52
CA GLY A 164 11.08 14.30 34.24
C GLY A 164 11.11 15.38 33.15
N ALA A 165 11.47 14.97 31.94
CA ALA A 165 11.12 15.66 30.70
C ALA A 165 11.18 14.62 29.58
N GLY A 166 10.13 14.57 28.77
CA GLY A 166 9.99 13.62 27.67
C GLY A 166 11.21 13.65 26.76
N GLY A 167 11.90 12.52 26.68
CA GLY A 167 12.93 12.30 25.67
C GLY A 167 12.27 12.23 24.30
N ALA A 168 12.20 13.37 23.62
CA ALA A 168 12.06 13.39 22.17
C ALA A 168 13.34 12.79 21.59
N GLY A 169 13.36 11.45 21.50
CA GLY A 169 14.35 10.74 20.69
C GLY A 169 14.30 11.29 19.26
N PRO A 170 15.39 11.15 18.47
CA PRO A 170 15.46 11.70 17.13
C PRO A 170 14.20 11.30 16.35
N GLU A 171 13.43 12.29 15.88
CA GLU A 171 12.16 12.06 15.21
C GLU A 171 12.36 11.01 14.12
N ARG A 172 11.76 9.85 14.32
CA ARG A 172 11.95 8.72 13.43
C ARG A 172 11.27 9.08 12.11
N ARG A 173 12.09 9.31 11.08
CA ARG A 173 11.63 9.67 9.75
C ARG A 173 10.44 8.82 9.30
N GLU A 174 9.35 9.47 8.90
CA GLU A 174 8.13 8.83 8.44
C GLU A 174 8.01 8.94 6.92
N ILE A 175 7.69 7.82 6.28
CA ILE A 175 7.41 7.71 4.87
C ILE A 175 5.95 7.31 4.71
N ARG A 176 5.17 8.19 4.10
CA ARG A 176 3.75 7.95 3.84
C ARG A 176 3.59 7.39 2.44
N ALA A 177 3.14 6.15 2.34
CA ALA A 177 2.74 5.54 1.09
C ALA A 177 1.22 5.65 0.93
N THR A 178 0.77 5.97 -0.28
CA THR A 178 -0.65 6.09 -0.61
C THR A 178 -0.95 5.37 -1.91
N MET A 179 -2.01 4.56 -1.95
CA MET A 179 -2.59 4.04 -3.17
C MET A 179 -3.92 4.76 -3.41
N GLN A 180 -4.00 5.48 -4.52
CA GLN A 180 -5.20 6.15 -4.98
C GLN A 180 -5.79 5.38 -6.15
N PHE A 181 -7.07 5.04 -6.05
CA PHE A 181 -7.79 4.29 -7.07
C PHE A 181 -8.48 5.27 -8.01
N GLY A 182 -7.98 5.37 -9.24
CA GLY A 182 -8.58 6.15 -10.30
C GLY A 182 -9.53 5.32 -11.16
N ASP A 183 -9.77 5.80 -12.37
CA ASP A 183 -10.74 5.22 -13.29
C ASP A 183 -10.23 3.92 -13.89
N THR A 184 -8.98 3.87 -14.35
CA THR A 184 -8.37 2.66 -14.95
C THR A 184 -7.00 2.37 -14.36
N GLU A 185 -6.56 3.16 -13.38
CA GLU A 185 -5.21 3.09 -12.84
C GLU A 185 -5.21 3.24 -11.31
N ILE A 186 -4.27 2.56 -10.67
CA ILE A 186 -3.89 2.79 -9.27
C ILE A 186 -2.67 3.69 -9.28
N LYS A 187 -2.79 4.88 -8.70
CA LYS A 187 -1.68 5.79 -8.47
C LYS A 187 -1.06 5.49 -7.12
N VAL A 188 0.18 5.03 -7.13
CA VAL A 188 0.97 4.80 -5.92
C VAL A 188 1.90 5.99 -5.71
N THR A 189 1.83 6.64 -4.56
CA THR A 189 2.72 7.75 -4.20
C THR A 189 3.41 7.43 -2.88
N ALA A 190 4.69 7.77 -2.76
CA ALA A 190 5.39 7.77 -1.47
C ALA A 190 5.94 9.16 -1.19
N VAL A 191 5.72 9.65 0.02
CA VAL A 191 6.12 10.98 0.48
C VAL A 191 6.96 10.83 1.73
N ASP A 192 8.14 11.43 1.75
CA ASP A 192 8.91 11.63 2.97
C ASP A 192 8.36 12.83 3.72
N VAL A 193 7.85 12.60 4.94
CA VAL A 193 7.18 13.65 5.74
C VAL A 193 8.15 14.75 6.16
N MET A 194 9.43 14.43 6.37
CA MET A 194 10.42 15.41 6.82
C MET A 194 10.89 16.36 5.72
N SER A 195 11.22 15.84 4.53
CA SER A 195 11.71 16.67 3.41
C SER A 195 10.64 17.07 2.40
N ASN A 196 9.42 16.58 2.56
CA ASN A 196 8.30 16.74 1.63
C ASN A 196 8.60 16.27 0.19
N ARG A 197 9.64 15.44 0.01
CA ARG A 197 9.95 14.81 -1.28
C ARG A 197 8.96 13.69 -1.55
N SER A 198 8.48 13.62 -2.79
CA SER A 198 7.53 12.61 -3.21
C SER A 198 7.97 11.92 -4.49
N VAL A 199 7.66 10.63 -4.61
CA VAL A 199 7.75 9.86 -5.86
C VAL A 199 6.40 9.23 -6.15
N ARG A 200 6.05 9.07 -7.42
CA ARG A 200 4.80 8.46 -7.88
C ARG A 200 5.06 7.42 -8.96
N ALA A 201 4.25 6.38 -8.97
CA ALA A 201 4.06 5.48 -10.12
C ALA A 201 2.56 5.24 -10.33
N SER A 202 2.18 4.81 -11.54
CA SER A 202 0.85 4.30 -11.85
C SER A 202 0.94 2.82 -12.20
N ILE A 203 -0.11 2.09 -11.83
CA ILE A 203 -0.30 0.68 -12.18
C ILE A 203 -1.65 0.59 -12.87
N ASP A 204 -1.69 -0.08 -14.01
CA ASP A 204 -2.95 -0.32 -14.71
C ASP A 204 -3.82 -1.31 -13.91
N PHE A 205 -5.06 -0.91 -13.65
CA PHE A 205 -6.05 -1.68 -12.91
C PHE A 205 -6.66 -2.80 -13.75
N LEU A 206 -6.64 -2.68 -15.09
CA LEU A 206 -7.34 -3.57 -16.04
C LEU A 206 -6.39 -4.50 -16.82
N ALA A 207 -5.09 -4.19 -16.90
CA ALA A 207 -4.15 -4.95 -17.74
C ALA A 207 -3.59 -6.25 -17.11
N ASN A 208 -4.33 -6.90 -16.19
CA ASN A 208 -3.77 -7.87 -15.26
C ASN A 208 -4.64 -9.08 -14.95
#